data_AF-A0A2P7RU74-F1
#
_entry.id   AF-A0A2P7RU74-F1
#
_cell.length_a   1.000
_cell.length_b   1.000
_cell.length_c   1.000
_cell.angle_alpha   90.00
_cell.angle_beta   90.00
_cell.angle_gamma   90.00
#
_symmetry.space_group_name_H-M   'P 1'
#
loop_
_entity.id
_entity.type
_entity.pdbx_description
1 polymer ?
#
loop_
_entity_poly.entity_id
_entity_poly.type
_entity_poly.pdbx_seq_one_letter_code
_entity_poly.pdbx_strand_id
1 'polypeptide(L)'
;MRGWQPWEKGMGELKIESVWWEARDLHFPLDNATVYFDGSHLVGIQLWGAHGNHCCMRKPPADWKPRPKDPIEQDRICKEWINNRRATRGDPPLPYRPG
;
A
#
# COMPACT_ATOMS: atom_id res chain seq x y z
N MET A 1 -12.40 -17.71 1.65
CA MET A 1 -12.43 -16.59 2.60
C MET A 1 -13.53 -15.61 2.15
N ARG A 2 -14.62 -15.46 2.90
CA ARG A 2 -15.63 -14.42 2.62
C ARG A 2 -15.04 -13.07 3.05
N GLY A 3 -14.86 -12.14 2.12
CA GLY A 3 -14.51 -10.73 2.42
C GLY A 3 -13.26 -10.17 1.74
N TRP A 4 -12.39 -11.01 1.17
CA TRP A 4 -11.19 -10.56 0.44
C TRP A 4 -11.33 -10.99 -1.02
N GLN A 5 -11.27 -10.03 -1.95
CA GLN A 5 -11.45 -10.32 -3.36
C GLN A 5 -10.12 -10.76 -3.99
N PRO A 6 -10.09 -11.88 -4.75
CA PRO A 6 -9.00 -12.13 -5.68
C PRO A 6 -9.01 -11.01 -6.71
N TRP A 7 -7.89 -10.33 -6.91
CA TRP A 7 -7.87 -9.27 -7.91
C TRP A 7 -8.11 -9.87 -9.30
N GLU A 8 -9.02 -9.24 -10.04
CA GLU A 8 -10.08 -9.91 -10.77
C GLU A 8 -9.70 -10.65 -12.06
N LYS A 9 -8.42 -10.73 -12.47
CA LYS A 9 -8.03 -11.41 -13.73
C LYS A 9 -6.52 -11.68 -13.87
N GLY A 10 -5.96 -12.38 -12.90
CA GLY A 10 -4.69 -13.08 -13.07
C GLY A 10 -3.42 -12.29 -12.75
N MET A 11 -2.32 -13.03 -12.73
CA MET A 11 -0.99 -12.47 -12.53
C MET A 11 -0.62 -11.55 -13.69
N GLY A 12 -0.47 -10.27 -13.39
CA GLY A 12 0.01 -9.30 -14.36
C GLY A 12 0.48 -8.06 -13.64
N GLU A 13 1.72 -8.10 -13.14
CA GLU A 13 2.65 -6.97 -12.93
C GLU A 13 2.21 -5.76 -12.09
N LEU A 14 0.94 -5.66 -11.69
CA LEU A 14 0.41 -4.58 -10.89
C LEU A 14 0.71 -4.88 -9.43
N LYS A 15 1.84 -4.34 -8.99
CA LYS A 15 2.19 -4.23 -7.58
C LYS A 15 1.00 -3.62 -6.84
N ILE A 16 0.70 -4.10 -5.63
CA ILE A 16 -0.29 -3.44 -4.77
C ILE A 16 0.02 -1.94 -4.64
N GLU A 17 1.29 -1.55 -4.70
CA GLU A 17 1.75 -0.16 -4.79
C GLU A 17 1.14 0.67 -5.94
N SER A 18 0.75 0.04 -7.05
CA SER A 18 0.09 0.70 -8.19
C SER A 18 -1.40 0.92 -7.96
N VAL A 19 -2.02 0.13 -7.08
CA VAL A 19 -3.46 0.16 -6.77
C VAL A 19 -3.74 0.84 -5.44
N TRP A 20 -2.84 0.74 -4.47
CA TRP A 20 -2.93 1.27 -3.12
C TRP A 20 -1.54 1.74 -2.69
N TRP A 21 -1.07 2.82 -3.30
CA TRP A 21 0.29 3.36 -3.11
C TRP A 21 0.61 3.78 -1.67
N GLU A 22 -0.42 4.03 -0.86
CA GLU A 22 -0.30 4.33 0.57
C GLU A 22 0.05 3.09 1.41
N ALA A 23 -0.24 1.90 0.90
CA ALA A 23 0.02 0.66 1.60
C ALA A 23 1.53 0.39 1.68
N ARG A 24 2.00 0.03 2.88
CA ARG A 24 3.38 -0.37 3.14
C ARG A 24 3.49 -1.88 3.20
N ASP A 25 4.50 -2.41 2.54
CA ASP A 25 4.77 -3.84 2.50
C ASP A 25 5.61 -4.28 3.69
N LEU A 26 5.37 -5.51 4.13
CA LEU A 26 6.24 -6.24 5.03
C LEU A 26 6.41 -7.64 4.45
N HIS A 27 7.64 -7.97 4.10
CA HIS A 27 7.98 -9.27 3.53
C HIS A 27 8.39 -10.26 4.63
N PHE A 28 7.82 -11.46 4.60
CA PHE A 28 8.14 -12.60 5.43
C PHE A 28 8.86 -13.66 4.58
N PRO A 29 10.20 -13.73 4.62
CA PRO A 29 10.96 -14.62 3.74
C PRO A 29 10.70 -16.11 4.00
N LEU A 30 10.51 -16.49 5.27
CA LEU A 30 10.27 -17.88 5.66
C LEU A 30 8.94 -18.42 5.13
N ASP A 31 7.92 -17.57 5.11
CA ASP A 31 6.59 -17.90 4.61
C ASP A 31 6.41 -17.57 3.12
N ASN A 32 7.46 -17.01 2.49
CA ASN A 32 7.46 -16.52 1.12
C ASN A 32 6.21 -15.66 0.81
N ALA A 33 5.90 -14.73 1.71
CA ALA A 33 4.69 -13.92 1.67
C ALA A 33 5.02 -12.44 1.90
N THR A 34 4.32 -11.56 1.22
CA THR A 34 4.36 -10.11 1.45
C THR A 34 2.99 -9.65 1.89
N VAL A 35 2.91 -8.97 3.03
CA VAL A 35 1.67 -8.37 3.52
C VAL A 35 1.70 -6.87 3.30
N TYR A 36 0.54 -6.27 3.06
CA TYR A 36 0.40 -4.84 2.81
C TYR A 36 -0.50 -4.21 3.86
N PHE A 37 -0.04 -3.10 4.44
CA PHE A 37 -0.73 -2.36 5.50
C PHE A 37 -1.01 -0.92 5.11
N ASP A 38 -2.25 -0.49 5.30
CA ASP A 38 -2.63 0.92 5.32
C ASP A 38 -2.75 1.38 6.80
N GLY A 39 -1.66 1.95 7.31
CA GLY A 39 -1.51 2.20 8.74
C GLY A 39 -1.51 0.91 9.56
N SER A 40 -2.54 0.71 10.39
CA SER A 40 -2.73 -0.51 11.19
C SER A 40 -3.63 -1.55 10.54
N HIS A 41 -4.17 -1.27 9.34
CA HIS A 41 -5.10 -2.17 8.67
C HIS A 41 -4.37 -3.03 7.64
N LEU A 42 -4.47 -4.35 7.77
CA LEU A 42 -4.04 -5.27 6.72
C LEU A 42 -4.98 -5.10 5.51
N VAL A 43 -4.42 -4.69 4.37
CA VAL A 43 -5.15 -4.43 3.14
C VAL A 43 -4.85 -5.44 2.04
N GLY A 44 -3.68 -6.10 2.06
CA GLY A 44 -3.31 -7.06 1.03
C GLY A 44 -2.38 -8.15 1.53
N ILE A 45 -2.41 -9.30 0.85
CA ILE A 45 -1.44 -10.39 1.00
C ILE A 45 -1.06 -10.86 -0.39
N GLN A 46 0.24 -10.95 -0.63
CA GLN A 46 0.84 -11.54 -1.81
C GLN A 46 1.63 -12.77 -1.38
N LEU A 47 1.21 -13.93 -1.86
CA LEU A 47 1.91 -15.19 -1.66
C LEU A 47 2.80 -15.45 -2.87
N TRP A 48 4.02 -15.93 -2.64
CA TRP A 48 5.01 -16.21 -3.67
C TRP A 48 5.32 -17.70 -3.73
N GLY A 49 5.67 -18.20 -4.92
CA GLY A 49 6.27 -19.53 -5.08
C GLY A 49 5.31 -20.70 -4.81
N ALA A 50 5.62 -21.53 -3.81
CA ALA A 50 5.03 -22.86 -3.59
C ALA A 50 3.50 -22.89 -3.41
N HIS A 51 2.89 -21.78 -2.98
CA HIS A 51 1.44 -21.65 -2.86
C HIS A 51 0.75 -21.25 -4.15
N GLY A 52 1.51 -21.04 -5.24
CA GLY A 52 1.08 -20.28 -6.40
C GLY A 52 1.20 -18.78 -6.13
N ASN A 53 1.55 -18.01 -7.14
CA ASN A 53 1.56 -16.56 -6.98
C ASN A 53 0.12 -16.04 -6.93
N HIS A 54 -0.32 -15.70 -5.74
CA HIS A 54 -1.68 -15.23 -5.49
C HIS A 54 -1.65 -13.91 -4.74
N CYS A 55 -2.49 -12.99 -5.18
CA CYS A 55 -2.72 -11.72 -4.50
C CYS A 55 -4.18 -11.65 -4.06
N CYS A 56 -4.39 -11.37 -2.78
CA CYS A 56 -5.71 -11.03 -2.25
C CYS A 56 -5.63 -9.67 -1.56
N MET A 57 -6.61 -8.80 -1.82
CA MET A 57 -6.64 -7.45 -1.29
C MET A 57 -8.07 -7.05 -0.90
N ARG A 58 -8.18 -6.11 0.03
CA ARG A 58 -9.41 -5.35 0.26
C ARG A 58 -9.65 -4.42 -0.93
N LYS A 59 -10.90 -4.05 -1.17
CA LYS A 59 -11.20 -2.97 -2.12
C LYS A 59 -10.60 -1.67 -1.58
N PRO A 60 -9.89 -0.88 -2.39
CA PRO A 60 -9.47 0.45 -1.98
C PRO A 60 -10.71 1.30 -1.63
N PRO A 61 -10.58 2.29 -0.75
CA PRO A 61 -11.65 3.25 -0.44
C PRO A 61 -12.18 3.93 -1.70
N ALA A 62 -13.46 4.33 -1.70
CA ALA A 62 -14.11 4.94 -2.87
C ALA A 62 -13.50 6.32 -3.25
N ASP A 63 -12.88 6.99 -2.29
CA ASP A 63 -12.16 8.25 -2.42
C ASP A 63 -10.68 8.08 -2.80
N TRP A 64 -10.27 6.85 -3.16
CA TRP A 64 -8.91 6.56 -3.60
C TRP A 64 -8.49 7.45 -4.79
N LYS A 65 -7.29 8.03 -4.69
CA LYS A 65 -6.66 8.80 -5.76
C LYS A 65 -5.49 8.02 -6.36
N PRO A 66 -5.39 7.97 -7.70
CA PRO A 66 -4.25 7.34 -8.36
C PRO A 66 -2.95 8.05 -7.99
N ARG A 67 -1.86 7.29 -7.93
CA ARG A 67 -0.53 7.85 -7.70
C ARG A 67 -0.21 8.88 -8.80
N PRO A 68 0.21 10.11 -8.47
CA PRO A 68 0.64 11.10 -9.47
C PRO A 68 1.78 10.55 -10.33
N LYS A 69 1.89 10.97 -11.59
CA LYS A 69 3.00 10.53 -12.47
C LYS A 69 4.29 11.31 -12.21
N ASP A 70 4.18 12.55 -11.77
CA ASP A 70 5.31 13.43 -11.47
C ASP A 70 5.96 13.04 -10.12
N PRO A 71 7.25 12.67 -10.08
CA PRO A 71 7.96 12.34 -8.85
C PRO A 71 7.93 13.43 -7.76
N ILE A 72 7.93 14.71 -8.15
CA ILE A 72 7.88 15.83 -7.20
C ILE A 72 6.51 15.88 -6.53
N GLU A 73 5.46 15.74 -7.34
CA GLU A 73 4.08 15.69 -6.87
C GLU A 73 3.82 14.44 -6.01
N GLN A 74 4.43 13.30 -6.35
CA GLN A 74 4.39 12.09 -5.53
C GLN A 74 4.98 12.34 -4.15
N ASP A 75 6.17 12.96 -4.07
CA ASP A 75 6.83 13.27 -2.80
C ASP A 75 6.00 14.25 -1.97
N ARG A 76 5.42 15.28 -2.61
CA ARG A 76 4.50 16.23 -1.96
C ARG A 76 3.29 15.50 -1.34
N ILE A 77 2.59 14.68 -2.13
CA ILE A 77 1.40 13.96 -1.65
C ILE A 77 1.76 12.95 -0.56
N CYS A 78 2.89 12.23 -0.70
CA CYS A 78 3.38 11.33 0.34
C CYS A 78 3.63 12.08 1.66
N LYS A 79 4.31 13.23 1.61
CA LYS A 79 4.59 14.07 2.78
C LYS A 79 3.31 14.60 3.40
N GLU A 80 2.36 15.09 2.59
CA GLU A 80 1.06 15.58 3.08
C GLU A 80 0.26 14.47 3.76
N TRP A 81 0.18 13.29 3.15
CA TRP A 81 -0.50 12.14 3.74
C TRP A 81 0.15 11.73 5.07
N ILE A 82 1.48 11.63 5.12
CA ILE A 82 2.19 11.30 6.36
C ILE A 82 1.93 12.36 7.43
N ASN A 83 1.98 13.65 7.06
CA ASN A 83 1.74 14.75 8.00
C ASN A 83 0.30 14.76 8.51
N ASN A 84 -0.69 14.50 7.66
CA ASN A 84 -2.09 14.37 8.07
C ASN A 84 -2.27 13.24 9.09
N ARG A 85 -1.61 12.09 8.87
CA ARG A 85 -1.65 10.96 9.82
C ARG A 85 -0.88 11.22 11.12
N ARG A 86 0.18 12.02 11.07
CA ARG A 86 0.91 12.45 12.27
C ARG A 86 0.05 13.41 13.09
N ALA A 87 -0.59 14.37 12.43
CA ALA A 87 -1.52 15.31 13.06
C ALA A 87 -2.70 14.59 13.76
N THR A 88 -3.29 13.56 13.14
CA THR A 88 -4.35 12.77 13.81
C THR A 88 -3.87 11.98 15.03
N ARG A 89 -2.56 11.72 15.13
CA ARG A 89 -1.92 11.05 16.29
C ARG A 89 -1.36 12.05 17.32
N GLY A 90 -1.40 13.36 17.04
CA GLY A 90 -0.76 14.40 17.85
C GLY A 90 0.76 14.49 17.66
N ASP A 91 1.31 13.80 16.67
CA ASP A 91 2.75 13.82 16.36
C ASP A 91 3.10 15.08 15.54
N PRO A 92 4.30 15.66 15.72
CA PRO A 92 4.76 16.78 14.91
C PRO A 92 4.94 16.35 13.44
N PRO A 93 4.76 17.28 12.48
CA PRO A 93 4.95 17.00 11.05
C PRO A 93 6.40 16.62 10.76
N LEU A 94 6.62 15.97 9.61
CA LEU A 94 7.97 15.67 9.14
C LEU A 94 8.78 16.96 8.99
N PRO A 95 10.04 16.98 9.44
CA PRO A 95 10.90 18.14 9.28
C PRO A 95 11.13 18.41 7.79
N TYR A 96 11.05 19.67 7.39
CA TYR A 96 11.43 20.10 6.05
C TYR A 96 12.92 19.81 5.84
N ARG A 97 13.23 18.99 4.83
CA ARG A 97 14.60 18.82 4.33
C ARG A 97 14.66 19.44 2.92
N PRO A 98 15.39 20.53 2.71
CA PRO A 98 15.72 20.97 1.36
C PRO A 98 16.59 19.89 0.71
N GLY A 99 16.23 19.50 -0.51
CA GLY A 99 16.99 18.57 -1.35
C GLY A 99 18.18 19.22 -2.02
#